data_AF-A0A0K8TVP1-F1
#
_entry.id   AF-A0A0K8TVP1-F1
#
_cell.length_a   1.000
_cell.length_b   1.000
_cell.length_c   1.000
_cell.angle_alpha   90.00
_cell.angle_beta   90.00
_cell.angle_gamma   90.00
#
_symmetry.space_group_name_H-M   'P 1'
#
loop_
_entity.id
_entity.type
_entity.pdbx_description
1 polymer ?
#
loop_
_entity_poly.entity_id
_entity_poly.type
_entity_poly.pdbx_seq_one_letter_code
_entity_poly.pdbx_strand_id
1 'polypeptide(L)'
;MSHGAEGRIFASDMSYPVERLWQPFLGDNCKSLINKPKIFFLQACRGERLDKPVVFSEFSVMTRQIGGPSQAEEIPPVITYAIPNTADMLVMYSTFEKYYSFRNVENGSWFIQSLCDVFIAAARKPEAYDQGSDLLRLLTAVNRKVAYEYQSLAKVDVLNQMKEMPNFLSTLTKTFYLRVKSHTGK
;
A
#
# COMPACT_ATOMS: atom_id res chain seq x y z
N MET A 1 -6.25 7.75 -8.49
CA MET A 1 -5.49 8.88 -7.92
C MET A 1 -6.46 10.01 -7.67
N SER A 2 -6.50 10.57 -6.46
CA SER A 2 -7.39 11.70 -6.14
C SER A 2 -6.88 12.49 -4.93
N HIS A 3 -7.58 13.55 -4.57
CA HIS A 3 -7.52 14.08 -3.20
C HIS A 3 -8.16 13.10 -2.21
N GLY A 4 -7.82 13.24 -0.93
CA GLY A 4 -8.36 12.39 0.12
C GLY A 4 -8.17 13.02 1.49
N ALA A 5 -8.79 12.36 2.47
CA ALA A 5 -8.68 12.67 3.88
C ALA A 5 -8.63 11.35 4.66
N GLU A 6 -8.52 11.40 5.99
CA GLU A 6 -8.51 10.20 6.83
C GLU A 6 -9.76 9.33 6.55
N GLY A 7 -9.53 8.11 6.09
CA GLY A 7 -10.58 7.14 5.73
C GLY A 7 -11.41 7.49 4.48
N ARG A 8 -11.07 8.54 3.72
CA ARG A 8 -11.92 9.04 2.62
C ARG A 8 -11.15 9.34 1.34
N ILE A 9 -11.79 9.07 0.21
CA ILE A 9 -11.34 9.48 -1.12
C ILE A 9 -12.35 10.44 -1.75
N PHE A 10 -11.87 11.46 -2.45
CA PHE A 10 -12.74 12.47 -3.05
C PHE A 10 -13.01 12.09 -4.50
N ALA A 11 -14.27 12.12 -4.90
CA ALA A 11 -14.69 12.11 -6.30
C ALA A 11 -15.09 13.54 -6.71
N SER A 12 -15.53 13.72 -7.97
CA SER A 12 -15.92 15.04 -8.49
C SER A 12 -17.15 15.62 -7.81
N ASP A 13 -18.02 14.77 -7.28
CA ASP A 13 -19.27 15.08 -6.62
C ASP A 13 -19.10 15.23 -5.10
N MET A 14 -18.59 14.20 -4.44
CA MET A 14 -18.43 14.17 -2.99
C MET A 14 -17.31 13.23 -2.54
N SER A 15 -17.08 13.17 -1.23
CA SER A 15 -16.14 12.23 -0.63
C SER A 15 -16.83 10.92 -0.24
N TYR A 16 -16.11 9.81 -0.41
CA TYR A 16 -16.59 8.47 -0.10
C TYR A 16 -15.64 7.75 0.88
N PRO A 17 -16.16 6.87 1.75
CA PRO A 17 -15.31 5.97 2.54
C PRO A 17 -14.42 5.14 1.61
N VAL A 18 -13.14 5.03 1.95
CA VAL A 18 -12.15 4.33 1.11
C VAL A 18 -12.50 2.86 0.93
N GLU A 19 -13.19 2.26 1.90
CA GLU A 19 -13.62 0.86 1.89
C GLU A 19 -14.56 0.53 0.74
N ARG A 20 -15.31 1.52 0.24
CA ARG A 20 -16.19 1.33 -0.91
C ARG A 20 -15.44 0.91 -2.18
N LEU A 21 -14.14 1.16 -2.26
CA LEU A 21 -13.31 0.73 -3.39
C LEU A 21 -13.18 -0.79 -3.47
N TRP A 22 -13.07 -1.49 -2.34
CA TRP A 22 -12.82 -2.93 -2.33
C TRP A 22 -14.03 -3.77 -1.91
N GLN A 23 -15.03 -3.20 -1.24
CA GLN A 23 -16.28 -3.89 -0.85
C GLN A 23 -16.92 -4.74 -1.96
N PRO A 24 -17.01 -4.28 -3.23
CA PRO A 24 -17.58 -5.08 -4.31
C PRO A 24 -16.78 -6.34 -4.66
N PHE A 25 -15.52 -6.42 -4.25
CA PHE A 25 -14.60 -7.51 -4.59
C PHE A 25 -14.41 -8.53 -3.45
N LEU A 26 -15.11 -8.34 -2.32
CA LEU A 26 -14.99 -9.22 -1.16
C LEU A 26 -15.98 -10.39 -1.23
N GLY A 27 -15.50 -11.61 -0.96
CA GLY A 27 -16.31 -12.80 -0.74
C GLY A 27 -17.34 -13.06 -1.84
N ASP A 28 -18.60 -13.21 -1.44
CA ASP A 28 -19.70 -13.53 -2.35
C ASP A 28 -20.07 -12.39 -3.31
N ASN A 29 -19.64 -11.15 -3.05
CA ASN A 29 -19.86 -10.04 -3.96
C ASN A 29 -19.11 -10.22 -5.29
N CYS A 30 -18.00 -10.98 -5.29
CA CYS A 30 -17.22 -11.26 -6.50
C CYS A 30 -16.62 -12.67 -6.51
N LYS A 31 -17.48 -13.68 -6.70
CA LYS A 31 -17.09 -15.09 -6.71
C LYS A 31 -15.98 -15.42 -7.71
N SER A 32 -15.88 -14.69 -8.82
CA SER A 32 -14.86 -14.90 -9.85
C SER A 32 -13.44 -14.50 -9.42
N LEU A 33 -13.30 -13.74 -8.32
CA LEU A 33 -12.03 -13.28 -7.74
C LEU A 33 -11.68 -13.96 -6.40
N ILE A 34 -12.44 -14.98 -5.99
CA ILE A 34 -12.07 -15.84 -4.87
C ILE A 34 -10.73 -16.53 -5.20
N ASN A 35 -9.82 -16.58 -4.23
CA ASN A 35 -8.46 -17.11 -4.37
C ASN A 35 -7.57 -16.36 -5.39
N LYS A 36 -7.98 -15.18 -5.86
CA LYS A 36 -7.19 -14.33 -6.75
C LYS A 36 -6.77 -13.04 -6.04
N PRO A 37 -5.53 -12.56 -6.26
CA PRO A 37 -5.03 -11.35 -5.64
C PRO A 37 -5.81 -10.13 -6.15
N LYS A 38 -6.26 -9.30 -5.21
CA LYS A 38 -6.98 -8.04 -5.43
C LYS A 38 -6.07 -6.90 -4.96
N ILE A 39 -5.45 -6.21 -5.92
CA ILE A 39 -4.37 -5.26 -5.64
C ILE A 39 -4.85 -3.84 -5.95
N PHE A 40 -4.74 -2.95 -4.98
CA PHE A 40 -5.15 -1.55 -5.08
C PHE A 40 -3.97 -0.63 -4.76
N PHE A 41 -3.69 0.34 -5.65
CA PHE A 41 -2.70 1.40 -5.43
C PHE A 41 -3.41 2.73 -5.24
N LEU A 42 -3.30 3.31 -4.05
CA LEU A 42 -4.03 4.50 -3.64
C LEU A 42 -3.06 5.68 -3.46
N GLN A 43 -3.04 6.55 -4.47
CA GLN A 43 -2.51 7.91 -4.35
C GLN A 43 -3.63 8.84 -3.88
N ALA A 44 -3.66 9.12 -2.58
CA ALA A 44 -4.54 10.09 -1.93
C ALA A 44 -3.95 10.44 -0.55
N CYS A 45 -4.15 11.67 -0.08
CA CYS A 45 -3.81 12.04 1.30
C CYS A 45 -4.65 11.20 2.28
N ARG A 46 -4.05 10.80 3.40
CA ARG A 46 -4.75 10.07 4.48
C ARG A 46 -4.93 10.91 5.74
N GLY A 47 -4.62 12.19 5.67
CA GLY A 47 -4.74 13.19 6.72
C GLY A 47 -3.88 14.42 6.42
N GLU A 48 -3.74 15.27 7.43
CA GLU A 48 -3.08 16.57 7.31
C GLU A 48 -1.71 16.62 8.00
N ARG A 49 -1.28 15.52 8.65
CA ARG A 49 0.01 15.49 9.35
C ARG A 49 1.15 15.49 8.32
N LEU A 50 2.16 16.30 8.59
CA LEU A 50 3.37 16.35 7.78
C LEU A 50 4.42 15.41 8.37
N ASP A 51 5.03 14.59 7.51
CA ASP A 51 6.05 13.66 7.94
C ASP A 51 7.40 14.38 8.05
N LYS A 52 7.80 14.67 9.30
CA LYS A 52 9.04 15.38 9.59
C LYS A 52 10.21 14.39 9.57
N PRO A 53 11.39 14.79 9.06
CA PRO A 53 12.57 13.93 9.09
C PRO A 53 12.93 13.57 10.54
N VAL A 54 13.16 12.28 10.79
CA VAL A 54 13.70 11.79 12.08
C VAL A 54 15.23 11.79 11.98
N VAL A 55 15.89 12.57 12.83
CA VAL A 55 17.35 12.54 13.00
C VAL A 55 17.68 11.50 14.07
N PHE A 56 18.28 10.38 13.68
CA PHE A 56 18.70 9.34 14.62
C PHE A 56 20.08 9.68 15.19
N SER A 57 20.19 9.92 16.50
CA SER A 57 21.47 9.99 17.21
C SER A 57 21.78 8.74 18.04
N GLU A 58 20.81 7.88 18.35
CA GLU A 58 21.01 6.60 19.07
C GLU A 58 19.75 5.72 19.03
N PHE A 59 19.92 4.39 19.12
CA PHE A 59 18.85 3.38 19.01
C PHE A 59 18.32 3.02 20.41
N SER A 60 17.07 3.37 20.73
CA SER A 60 16.42 2.93 21.98
C SER A 60 15.44 1.79 21.71
N VAL A 61 15.61 0.67 22.42
CA VAL A 61 14.72 -0.49 22.35
C VAL A 61 13.53 -0.24 23.28
N MET A 62 12.33 -0.09 22.73
CA MET A 62 11.09 -0.02 23.50
C MET A 62 10.62 -1.43 23.85
N THR A 63 10.60 -1.78 25.15
CA THR A 63 9.99 -3.01 25.67
C THR A 63 8.57 -2.71 26.16
N ARG A 64 7.59 -3.56 25.85
CA ARG A 64 6.20 -3.40 26.30
C ARG A 64 5.86 -4.54 27.28
N GLN A 65 5.26 -4.20 28.43
CA GLN A 65 4.65 -5.17 29.35
C GLN A 65 3.19 -5.46 28.94
N ILE A 66 2.71 -6.68 29.23
CA ILE A 66 1.34 -7.15 28.98
C ILE A 66 0.74 -7.72 30.28
N GLY A 67 -0.45 -7.24 30.67
CA GLY A 67 -1.41 -7.84 31.63
C GLY A 67 -2.83 -7.41 31.22
N GLY A 68 -3.98 -8.05 31.49
CA GLY A 68 -4.43 -9.25 32.24
C GLY A 68 -5.83 -9.69 31.68
N PRO A 69 -6.69 -10.50 32.38
CA PRO A 69 -7.33 -11.71 31.80
C PRO A 69 -8.83 -11.67 31.37
N SER A 70 -9.18 -12.72 30.57
CA SER A 70 -10.41 -13.58 30.48
C SER A 70 -11.81 -13.07 30.08
N GLN A 71 -12.46 -13.77 29.13
CA GLN A 71 -13.66 -14.64 29.32
C GLN A 71 -13.86 -15.58 28.09
N ALA A 72 -14.52 -16.72 28.28
CA ALA A 72 -14.75 -17.75 27.27
C ALA A 72 -16.19 -17.68 26.73
N GLU A 73 -16.37 -17.80 25.41
CA GLU A 73 -17.67 -17.90 24.75
C GLU A 73 -17.71 -19.06 23.73
N GLU A 74 -18.95 -19.48 23.43
CA GLU A 74 -19.40 -20.72 22.79
C GLU A 74 -18.68 -21.11 21.49
N ILE A 75 -18.48 -22.42 21.29
CA ILE A 75 -17.75 -22.99 20.16
C ILE A 75 -18.68 -23.05 18.92
N PRO A 76 -18.44 -22.24 17.88
CA PRO A 76 -19.17 -22.37 16.62
C PRO A 76 -18.73 -23.63 15.86
N PRO A 77 -19.53 -24.11 14.89
CA PRO A 77 -19.22 -25.32 14.12
C PRO A 77 -17.81 -25.27 13.54
N VAL A 78 -17.09 -26.40 13.63
CA VAL A 78 -15.70 -26.53 13.17
C VAL A 78 -15.64 -26.24 11.67
N ILE A 79 -15.20 -25.04 11.33
CA ILE A 79 -14.90 -24.68 9.95
C ILE A 79 -13.60 -25.39 9.58
N THR A 80 -13.69 -26.43 8.76
CA THR A 80 -12.52 -27.19 8.28
C THR A 80 -11.63 -26.38 7.34
N TYR A 81 -12.16 -25.36 6.66
CA TYR A 81 -11.42 -24.37 5.89
C TYR A 81 -12.30 -23.13 5.57
N ALA A 82 -11.98 -21.96 6.12
CA ALA A 82 -12.60 -20.68 5.74
C ALA A 82 -11.52 -19.65 5.47
N ILE A 83 -11.72 -18.92 4.38
CA ILE A 83 -10.88 -17.79 4.02
C ILE A 83 -11.63 -16.53 4.49
N PRO A 84 -11.00 -15.65 5.28
CA PRO A 84 -11.61 -14.37 5.66
C PRO A 84 -12.07 -13.58 4.43
N ASN A 85 -13.18 -12.84 4.56
CA ASN A 85 -13.77 -12.09 3.46
C ASN A 85 -12.79 -11.11 2.78
N THR A 86 -11.79 -10.65 3.54
CA THR A 86 -10.75 -9.73 3.11
C THR A 86 -9.51 -10.39 2.51
N ALA A 87 -9.44 -11.72 2.44
CA ALA A 87 -8.22 -12.40 2.03
C ALA A 87 -7.86 -12.18 0.55
N ASP A 88 -6.59 -12.40 0.26
CA ASP A 88 -5.99 -12.18 -1.06
C ASP A 88 -6.15 -10.73 -1.52
N MET A 89 -6.15 -9.77 -0.57
CA MET A 89 -6.16 -8.35 -0.87
C MET A 89 -4.83 -7.70 -0.48
N LEU A 90 -4.36 -6.80 -1.34
CA LEU A 90 -3.25 -5.90 -1.05
C LEU A 90 -3.67 -4.47 -1.38
N VAL A 91 -3.51 -3.57 -0.41
CA VAL A 91 -3.75 -2.14 -0.61
C VAL A 91 -2.47 -1.40 -0.27
N MET A 92 -1.90 -0.70 -1.25
CA MET A 92 -0.75 0.17 -1.05
C MET A 92 -1.16 1.63 -1.13
N TYR A 93 -0.91 2.37 -0.06
CA TYR A 93 -1.16 3.80 0.02
C TYR A 93 0.14 4.57 -0.19
N SER A 94 0.03 5.75 -0.80
CA SER A 94 1.17 6.66 -1.00
C SER A 94 1.76 7.18 0.31
N THR A 95 0.98 7.18 1.40
CA THR A 95 1.37 7.70 2.72
C THR A 95 0.89 6.81 3.85
N PHE A 96 1.59 6.92 4.99
CA PHE A 96 1.12 6.37 6.24
C PHE A 96 -0.18 7.04 6.69
N GLU A 97 -0.96 6.34 7.52
CA GLU A 97 -2.24 6.84 8.01
C GLU A 97 -2.09 8.17 8.75
N LYS A 98 -3.00 9.13 8.48
CA LYS A 98 -2.99 10.52 8.98
C LYS A 98 -1.98 11.45 8.33
N TYR A 99 -1.13 10.98 7.42
CA TYR A 99 -0.10 11.81 6.78
C TYR A 99 -0.52 12.36 5.41
N TYR A 100 0.12 13.47 5.05
CA TYR A 100 -0.04 14.19 3.79
C TYR A 100 0.80 13.56 2.68
N SER A 101 0.26 13.49 1.45
CA SER A 101 0.96 12.92 0.29
C SER A 101 1.42 14.01 -0.65
N PHE A 102 2.71 14.00 -1.02
CA PHE A 102 3.29 15.06 -1.83
C PHE A 102 3.10 14.75 -3.32
N ARG A 103 2.53 15.72 -4.03
CA ARG A 103 2.45 15.71 -5.49
C ARG A 103 3.26 16.88 -6.03
N ASN A 104 4.28 16.59 -6.82
CA ASN A 104 4.92 17.62 -7.63
C ASN A 104 3.99 17.94 -8.82
N VAL A 105 3.74 19.23 -9.06
CA VAL A 105 2.84 19.70 -10.12
C VAL A 105 3.40 19.40 -11.52
N GLU A 106 4.73 19.42 -11.66
CA GLU A 106 5.43 19.22 -12.93
C GLU A 106 5.76 17.74 -13.17
N ASN A 107 6.27 17.03 -12.15
CA ASN A 107 6.78 15.67 -12.30
C ASN A 107 5.78 14.57 -11.87
N GLY A 108 4.66 14.94 -11.23
CA GLY A 108 3.70 14.00 -10.66
C GLY A 108 4.06 13.56 -9.23
N SER A 109 3.31 12.59 -8.67
CA SER A 109 3.52 12.10 -7.30
C SER A 109 4.77 11.23 -7.19
N TRP A 110 5.54 11.37 -6.10
CA TRP A 110 6.73 10.54 -5.86
C TRP A 110 6.40 9.06 -5.77
N PHE A 111 5.26 8.73 -5.16
CA PHE A 111 4.78 7.36 -5.05
C PHE A 111 4.54 6.69 -6.41
N ILE A 112 3.72 7.29 -7.29
CA ILE A 112 3.39 6.67 -8.59
C ILE A 112 4.61 6.60 -9.52
N GLN A 113 5.47 7.63 -9.52
CA GLN A 113 6.73 7.58 -10.27
C GLN A 113 7.61 6.42 -9.78
N SER A 114 7.81 6.32 -8.46
CA SER A 114 8.60 5.24 -7.88
C SER A 114 8.02 3.87 -8.16
N LEU A 115 6.69 3.73 -8.10
CA LEU A 115 5.97 2.51 -8.44
C LEU A 115 6.25 2.10 -9.90
N CYS A 116 6.05 3.02 -10.84
CA CYS A 116 6.31 2.78 -12.26
C CYS A 116 7.77 2.41 -12.51
N ASP A 117 8.71 3.18 -11.97
CA ASP A 117 10.14 2.96 -12.18
C ASP A 117 10.59 1.58 -11.69
N VAL A 118 10.17 1.20 -10.48
CA VAL A 118 10.52 -0.11 -9.90
C VAL A 118 9.92 -1.25 -10.73
N PHE A 119 8.66 -1.11 -11.17
CA PHE A 119 7.99 -2.16 -11.94
C PHE A 119 8.57 -2.29 -13.35
N ILE A 120 8.85 -1.17 -14.02
CA ILE A 120 9.49 -1.15 -15.35
C ILE A 120 10.90 -1.72 -15.27
N ALA A 121 11.69 -1.31 -14.27
CA ALA A 121 13.03 -1.84 -14.07
C ALA A 121 13.01 -3.34 -13.81
N ALA A 122 12.06 -3.83 -13.00
CA ALA A 122 11.88 -5.25 -12.74
C ALA A 122 11.47 -6.01 -14.02
N ALA A 123 10.52 -5.49 -14.80
CA ALA A 123 10.04 -6.12 -16.03
C ALA A 123 11.11 -6.21 -17.14
N ARG A 124 12.11 -5.32 -17.13
CA ARG A 124 13.24 -5.34 -18.07
C ARG A 124 14.26 -6.44 -17.79
N LYS A 125 14.24 -7.02 -16.58
CA LYS A 125 15.20 -8.05 -16.20
C LYS A 125 14.87 -9.39 -16.87
N PRO A 126 15.86 -10.18 -17.30
CA PRO A 126 15.61 -11.49 -17.90
C PRO A 126 14.82 -12.44 -16.99
N GLU A 127 15.05 -12.39 -15.68
CA GLU A 127 14.37 -13.25 -14.70
C GLU A 127 12.87 -12.97 -14.62
N ALA A 128 12.41 -11.80 -15.08
CA ALA A 128 11.00 -11.45 -15.09
C ALA A 128 10.17 -12.30 -16.07
N TYR A 129 10.81 -12.92 -17.07
CA TYR A 129 10.14 -13.82 -18.02
C TYR A 129 10.04 -15.26 -17.50
N ASP A 130 11.06 -15.72 -16.78
CA ASP A 130 11.12 -17.09 -16.25
C ASP A 130 10.51 -17.19 -14.84
N GLN A 131 11.11 -16.54 -13.85
CA GLN A 131 10.70 -16.66 -12.44
C GLN A 131 9.65 -15.62 -12.05
N GLY A 132 9.68 -14.46 -12.72
CA GLY A 132 8.88 -13.29 -12.33
C GLY A 132 9.49 -12.55 -11.13
N SER A 133 8.89 -11.40 -10.80
CA SER A 133 9.32 -10.58 -9.66
C SER A 133 8.31 -10.63 -8.52
N ASP A 134 8.78 -10.93 -7.32
CA ASP A 134 7.97 -10.96 -6.09
C ASP A 134 7.38 -9.57 -5.79
N LEU A 135 6.05 -9.47 -5.78
CA LEU A 135 5.35 -8.20 -5.58
C LEU A 135 5.75 -7.52 -4.28
N LEU A 136 5.79 -8.22 -3.14
CA LEU A 136 6.08 -7.58 -1.85
C LEU A 136 7.50 -7.03 -1.80
N ARG A 137 8.44 -7.69 -2.47
CA ARG A 137 9.80 -7.14 -2.66
C ARG A 137 9.80 -5.88 -3.51
N LEU A 138 9.04 -5.86 -4.61
CA LEU A 138 8.90 -4.66 -5.43
C LEU A 138 8.30 -3.50 -4.62
N LEU A 139 7.23 -3.73 -3.87
CA LEU A 139 6.62 -2.69 -3.05
C LEU A 139 7.56 -2.18 -1.95
N THR A 140 8.40 -3.06 -1.40
CA THR A 140 9.45 -2.66 -0.44
C THR A 140 10.50 -1.76 -1.11
N ALA A 141 10.88 -2.05 -2.36
CA ALA A 141 11.78 -1.19 -3.12
C ALA A 141 11.14 0.18 -3.42
N VAL A 142 9.83 0.22 -3.70
CA VAL A 142 9.07 1.47 -3.84
C VAL A 142 9.09 2.27 -2.55
N ASN A 143 8.83 1.65 -1.39
CA ASN A 143 8.94 2.31 -0.09
C ASN A 143 10.32 2.93 0.11
N ARG A 144 11.39 2.17 -0.16
CA ARG A 144 12.76 2.67 -0.05
C ARG A 144 13.00 3.86 -0.98
N LYS A 145 12.55 3.78 -2.22
CA LYS A 145 12.74 4.86 -3.19
C LYS A 145 12.07 6.15 -2.72
N VAL A 146 10.79 6.09 -2.34
CA VAL A 146 10.04 7.26 -1.85
C VAL A 146 10.66 7.81 -0.56
N ALA A 147 10.96 6.95 0.41
CA ALA A 147 11.45 7.37 1.72
C ALA A 147 12.85 7.98 1.69
N TYR A 148 13.75 7.52 0.82
CA TYR A 148 15.16 7.94 0.84
C TYR A 148 15.53 8.92 -0.27
N GLU A 149 14.91 8.84 -1.45
CA GLU A 149 15.31 9.65 -2.60
C GLU A 149 14.53 10.96 -2.73
N TYR A 150 13.42 11.10 -2.01
CA TYR A 150 12.56 12.29 -2.10
C TYR A 150 12.51 13.07 -0.80
N GLN A 151 12.49 14.39 -0.94
CA GLN A 151 12.28 15.35 0.14
C GLN A 151 11.58 16.57 -0.45
N SER A 152 10.64 17.18 0.29
CA SER A 152 9.92 18.33 -0.23
C SER A 152 10.84 19.56 -0.24
N LEU A 153 10.76 20.34 -1.31
CA LEU A 153 11.36 21.66 -1.40
C LEU A 153 10.24 22.66 -1.62
N ALA A 154 9.83 23.35 -0.56
CA ALA A 154 8.71 24.28 -0.59
C ALA A 154 9.15 25.67 -0.14
N LYS A 155 8.59 26.71 -0.76
CA LYS A 155 8.79 28.11 -0.34
C LYS A 155 8.19 28.40 1.04
N VAL A 156 7.21 27.60 1.44
CA VAL A 156 6.55 27.71 2.75
C VAL A 156 7.29 26.78 3.71
N ASP A 157 7.89 27.34 4.76
CA ASP A 157 8.73 26.61 5.71
C ASP A 157 8.05 25.37 6.31
N VAL A 158 6.75 25.47 6.62
CA VAL A 158 5.99 24.34 7.19
C VAL A 158 5.89 23.14 6.25
N LEU A 159 6.00 23.33 4.93
CA LEU A 159 5.94 22.28 3.92
C LEU A 159 7.32 21.91 3.37
N ASN A 160 8.40 22.53 3.86
CA ASN A 160 9.76 22.33 3.37
C ASN A 160 10.44 21.17 4.12
N GLN A 161 11.34 20.45 3.45
CA GLN A 161 12.12 19.34 4.00
C GLN A 161 11.34 18.13 4.55
N MET A 162 10.07 18.00 4.16
CA MET A 162 9.19 16.91 4.57
C MET A 162 9.49 15.63 3.78
N LYS A 163 9.14 14.50 4.38
CA LYS A 163 9.32 13.16 3.83
C LYS A 163 7.97 12.54 3.46
N GLU A 164 8.01 11.42 2.76
CA GLU A 164 6.82 10.62 2.45
C GLU A 164 7.19 9.15 2.64
N MET A 165 6.32 8.41 3.33
CA MET A 165 6.49 6.97 3.54
C MET A 165 5.22 6.25 3.06
N PRO A 166 5.26 5.60 1.89
CA PRO A 166 4.19 4.72 1.46
C PRO A 166 4.09 3.51 2.39
N ASN A 167 2.90 2.95 2.51
CA ASN A 167 2.68 1.72 3.26
C ASN A 167 1.74 0.80 2.50
N PHE A 168 1.88 -0.50 2.74
CA PHE A 168 0.94 -1.48 2.21
C PHE A 168 0.36 -2.36 3.31
N LEU A 169 -0.93 -2.62 3.22
CA LEU A 169 -1.65 -3.61 4.00
C LEU A 169 -1.84 -4.83 3.11
N SER A 170 -1.32 -5.98 3.55
CA SER A 170 -1.39 -7.23 2.81
C SER A 170 -2.13 -8.29 3.62
N THR A 171 -3.09 -8.92 2.97
CA THR A 171 -3.78 -10.14 3.41
C THR A 171 -3.62 -11.25 2.36
N LEU A 172 -2.60 -11.13 1.49
CA LEU A 172 -2.24 -12.15 0.52
C LEU A 172 -1.88 -13.44 1.25
N THR A 173 -2.48 -14.56 0.83
CA THR A 173 -2.23 -15.88 1.44
C THR A 173 -1.11 -16.66 0.74
N LYS A 174 -0.59 -16.13 -0.38
CA LYS A 174 0.43 -16.75 -1.22
C LYS A 174 1.41 -15.70 -1.72
N THR A 175 2.64 -16.11 -1.99
CA THR A 175 3.60 -15.27 -2.70
C THR A 175 3.07 -14.98 -4.10
N PHE A 176 3.12 -13.72 -4.51
CA PHE A 176 2.61 -13.28 -5.80
C PHE A 176 3.74 -12.74 -6.67
N TYR A 177 4.01 -13.44 -7.77
CA TYR A 177 5.05 -13.08 -8.72
C TYR A 177 4.44 -12.45 -9.97
N LEU A 178 4.97 -11.29 -10.37
CA LEU A 178 4.67 -10.65 -11.64
C LEU A 178 5.61 -11.19 -12.71
N ARG A 179 5.08 -12.01 -13.63
CA ARG A 179 5.82 -12.53 -14.79
C ARG A 179 5.45 -11.74 -16.06
N VAL A 180 6.45 -11.34 -16.83
CA VAL A 180 6.24 -10.73 -18.15
C VAL A 180 5.84 -11.83 -19.12
N LYS A 181 4.68 -11.68 -19.75
CA LYS A 181 4.24 -12.61 -20.80
C LYS A 181 5.07 -12.36 -22.06
N SER A 182 5.68 -13.41 -22.60
CA SER A 182 6.24 -13.35 -23.94
C SER A 182 5.10 -13.09 -24.93
N HIS A 183 5.28 -12.10 -25.82
CA HIS A 183 4.41 -11.96 -26.97
C HIS A 183 4.66 -13.14 -27.91
N THR A 184 3.91 -14.22 -27.76
CA THR A 184 3.71 -15.17 -28.86
C THR A 184 2.82 -14.46 -29.87
N GLY A 185 3.43 -13.89 -30.91
CA GLY A 185 2.69 -13.36 -32.05
C GLY A 185 1.73 -14.44 -32.56
N LYS A 186 0.44 -14.10 -32.56
CA LYS A 186 -0.56 -14.76 -33.41
C LYS A 186 -0.85 -13.84 -34.56
#